data_AF-A0A7J6CSB9-F1
#
_entry.id   AF-A0A7J6CSB9-F1
#
_cell.length_a   1.000
_cell.length_b   1.000
_cell.length_c   1.000
_cell.angle_alpha   90.00
_cell.angle_beta   90.00
_cell.angle_gamma   90.00
#
_symmetry.space_group_name_H-M   'P 1'
#
loop_
_entity.id
_entity.type
_entity.pdbx_description
1 polymer ?
#
loop_
_entity_poly.entity_id
_entity_poly.type
_entity_poly.pdbx_seq_one_letter_code
_entity_poly.pdbx_strand_id
1 'polypeptide(L)'
;MRNHRAKLPLGDEGTSSSRQFFTMDGLDEVAISTLKAANIGEDILPTLSREDIRDLFPGPEHFLRRKAIWLLTHKEEQGHTIPVEVQGSSADDEQTDSSKQDDPSTSKFLKLPSPEYVLFTDSELQHMRRTYFEQQRL
;
A
#
# COMPACT_ATOMS: atom_id res chain seq x y z
N MET A 1 27.95 -50.76 -41.90
CA MET A 1 29.15 -50.03 -41.42
C MET A 1 29.17 -48.64 -42.03
N ARG A 2 29.11 -47.60 -41.18
CA ARG A 2 29.77 -46.28 -41.25
C ARG A 2 28.89 -45.25 -40.55
N ASN A 3 29.31 -44.94 -39.33
CA ASN A 3 28.88 -43.82 -38.51
C ASN A 3 29.37 -42.48 -39.11
N HIS A 4 29.09 -41.39 -38.37
CA HIS A 4 29.47 -39.98 -38.55
C HIS A 4 28.33 -39.16 -39.17
N ARG A 5 27.82 -38.07 -38.57
CA ARG A 5 28.43 -37.13 -37.63
C ARG A 5 27.34 -36.22 -37.05
N ALA A 6 27.39 -36.02 -35.75
CA ALA A 6 26.59 -35.02 -35.04
C ALA A 6 26.87 -33.61 -35.59
N LYS A 7 25.81 -32.81 -35.68
CA LYS A 7 25.85 -31.34 -35.71
C LYS A 7 24.70 -30.81 -34.86
N LEU A 8 24.99 -30.58 -33.58
CA LEU A 8 24.58 -29.35 -32.89
C LEU A 8 25.49 -28.21 -33.43
N PRO A 9 25.17 -26.91 -33.34
CA PRO A 9 24.20 -26.27 -32.43
C PRO A 9 23.30 -25.23 -33.14
N LEU A 10 22.27 -24.74 -32.45
CA LEU A 10 22.10 -23.31 -32.20
C LEU A 10 21.06 -23.15 -31.09
N GLY A 11 21.53 -22.78 -29.90
CA GLY A 11 20.65 -22.29 -28.85
C GLY A 11 20.11 -20.95 -29.32
N ASP A 12 18.84 -20.92 -29.70
CA ASP A 12 18.10 -19.68 -29.82
C ASP A 12 17.67 -19.30 -28.41
N GLU A 13 18.53 -18.53 -27.74
CA GLU A 13 18.20 -17.85 -26.50
C GLU A 13 17.29 -16.67 -26.85
N GLY A 14 16.08 -16.99 -27.28
CA GLY A 14 14.96 -16.07 -27.25
C GLY A 14 14.55 -15.94 -25.78
N THR A 15 15.31 -15.18 -25.00
CA THR A 15 14.77 -14.56 -23.79
C THR A 15 13.56 -13.77 -24.25
N SER A 16 12.39 -14.37 -24.09
CA SER A 16 11.11 -13.71 -24.16
C SER A 16 11.12 -12.74 -22.98
N SER A 17 11.79 -11.61 -23.19
CA SER A 17 11.68 -10.42 -22.36
C SER A 17 10.24 -10.00 -22.57
N SER A 18 9.37 -10.60 -21.76
CA SER A 18 7.97 -10.27 -21.63
C SER A 18 7.94 -8.77 -21.38
N ARG A 19 7.76 -7.99 -22.45
CA ARG A 19 7.47 -6.57 -22.34
C ARG A 19 6.10 -6.55 -21.69
N GLN A 20 6.11 -6.52 -20.36
CA GLN A 20 4.90 -6.26 -19.61
C GLN A 20 4.51 -4.84 -19.99
N PHE A 21 3.50 -4.72 -20.84
CA PHE A 21 2.88 -3.45 -21.13
C PHE A 21 2.12 -3.06 -19.85
N PHE A 22 2.65 -2.08 -19.12
CA PHE A 22 1.99 -1.53 -17.95
C PHE A 22 1.02 -0.46 -18.44
N THR A 23 -0.28 -0.69 -18.34
CA THR A 23 -1.25 0.37 -18.66
C THR A 23 -1.47 1.26 -17.43
N MET A 24 -1.46 2.59 -17.61
CA MET A 24 -1.76 3.54 -16.52
C MET A 24 -3.24 3.57 -16.09
N ASP A 25 -4.08 2.70 -16.66
CA ASP A 25 -5.55 2.66 -16.46
C ASP A 25 -6.01 2.47 -15.00
N GLY A 26 -5.12 2.09 -14.09
CA GLY A 26 -5.41 1.92 -12.66
C GLY A 26 -5.08 3.12 -11.77
N LEU A 27 -4.57 4.22 -12.33
CA LEU A 27 -4.15 5.41 -11.57
C LEU A 27 -5.22 6.51 -11.61
N ASP A 28 -5.24 7.37 -10.59
CA ASP A 28 -6.14 8.53 -10.58
C ASP A 28 -5.70 9.60 -11.59
N GLU A 29 -6.65 10.44 -12.02
CA GLU A 29 -6.39 11.50 -13.02
C GLU A 29 -5.24 12.42 -12.62
N VAL A 30 -5.12 12.72 -11.33
CA VAL A 30 -4.04 13.53 -10.78
C VAL A 30 -2.69 12.81 -10.95
N ALA A 31 -2.59 11.52 -10.64
CA ALA A 31 -1.35 10.78 -10.86
C ALA A 31 -0.99 10.69 -12.35
N ILE A 32 -1.96 10.39 -13.22
CA ILE A 32 -1.74 10.32 -14.67
C ILE A 32 -1.23 11.68 -15.18
N SER A 33 -1.87 12.77 -14.78
CA SER A 33 -1.48 14.13 -15.18
C SER A 33 -0.08 14.49 -14.68
N THR A 34 0.26 14.12 -13.43
CA THR A 34 1.57 14.38 -12.84
C THR A 34 2.67 13.60 -13.55
N LEU A 35 2.43 12.31 -13.85
CA LEU A 35 3.37 11.47 -14.59
C LEU A 35 3.59 12.01 -16.01
N LYS A 36 2.51 12.40 -16.71
CA LYS A 36 2.62 13.04 -18.02
C LYS A 36 3.36 14.37 -17.96
N ALA A 37 3.11 15.20 -16.95
CA ALA A 37 3.81 16.47 -16.76
C ALA A 37 5.31 16.28 -16.49
N ALA A 38 5.67 15.18 -15.81
CA ALA A 38 7.06 14.76 -15.61
C ALA A 38 7.68 14.04 -16.82
N ASN A 39 6.95 13.93 -17.94
CA ASN A 39 7.35 13.18 -19.13
C ASN A 39 7.66 11.69 -18.83
N ILE A 40 6.87 11.10 -17.94
CA ILE A 40 6.99 9.70 -17.51
C ILE A 40 5.93 8.88 -18.25
N GLY A 41 6.41 7.99 -19.12
CA GLY A 41 5.61 7.01 -19.84
C GLY A 41 5.51 5.67 -19.12
N GLU A 42 4.62 4.83 -19.64
CA GLU A 42 4.38 3.45 -19.20
C GLU A 42 5.62 2.55 -19.26
N ASP A 43 6.53 2.88 -20.17
CA ASP A 43 7.78 2.18 -20.42
C ASP A 43 8.83 2.43 -19.33
N ILE A 44 8.84 3.61 -18.73
CA ILE A 44 9.79 3.98 -17.67
C ILE A 44 9.18 3.89 -16.27
N LEU A 45 7.85 3.74 -16.14
CA LEU A 45 7.21 3.52 -14.85
C LEU A 45 7.91 2.43 -13.99
N PRO A 46 8.29 1.27 -14.55
CA PRO A 46 8.95 0.21 -13.78
C PRO A 46 10.38 0.52 -13.36
N THR A 47 11.01 1.54 -13.96
CA THR A 47 12.38 1.95 -13.62
C THR A 47 12.41 2.97 -12.49
N LEU A 48 11.26 3.51 -12.09
CA LEU A 48 11.15 4.46 -11.00
C LEU A 48 11.47 3.80 -9.65
N SER A 49 12.35 4.43 -8.90
CA SER A 49 12.62 4.05 -7.52
C SER A 49 11.51 4.51 -6.57
N ARG A 50 11.56 4.00 -5.33
CA ARG A 50 10.65 4.43 -4.26
C ARG A 50 10.85 5.91 -3.90
N GLU A 51 12.03 6.44 -4.13
CA GLU A 51 12.41 7.84 -3.92
C GLU A 51 11.84 8.71 -5.05
N ASP A 52 11.98 8.30 -6.31
CA ASP A 52 11.41 9.04 -7.46
C ASP A 52 9.89 9.19 -7.34
N ILE A 53 9.21 8.12 -6.93
CA ILE A 53 7.76 8.13 -6.68
C ILE A 53 7.40 9.04 -5.49
N ARG A 54 8.29 9.19 -4.50
CA ARG A 54 8.10 10.13 -3.38
C ARG A 54 8.28 11.58 -3.80
N ASP A 55 9.22 11.86 -4.70
CA ASP A 55 9.49 13.21 -5.17
C ASP A 55 8.41 13.72 -6.12
N LEU A 56 7.83 12.84 -6.95
CA LEU A 56 6.67 13.16 -7.79
C LEU A 56 5.41 13.46 -6.98
N PHE A 57 5.29 12.82 -5.83
CA PHE A 57 4.11 12.85 -4.99
C PHE A 57 4.50 13.13 -3.54
N PRO A 58 4.89 14.38 -3.22
CA PRO A 58 5.28 14.74 -1.85
C PRO A 58 4.07 14.67 -0.90
N GLY A 59 4.31 14.70 0.40
CA GLY A 59 3.24 14.83 1.40
C GLY A 59 2.44 13.56 1.71
N PRO A 60 1.68 13.55 2.82
CA PRO A 60 0.87 12.41 3.24
C PRO A 60 -0.36 12.17 2.35
N GLU A 61 -0.94 13.20 1.75
CA GLU A 61 -2.14 13.13 0.92
C GLU A 61 -1.95 12.27 -0.34
N HIS A 62 -0.72 12.09 -0.81
CA HIS A 62 -0.41 11.27 -1.97
C HIS A 62 0.04 9.83 -1.63
N PHE A 63 -0.08 9.38 -0.37
CA PHE A 63 0.33 8.03 0.03
C PHE A 63 -0.31 6.92 -0.83
N LEU A 64 -1.62 7.01 -1.08
CA LEU A 64 -2.35 6.03 -1.89
C LEU A 64 -1.87 6.00 -3.34
N ARG A 65 -1.54 7.16 -3.91
CA ARG A 65 -0.99 7.27 -5.28
C ARG A 65 0.35 6.59 -5.39
N ARG A 66 1.26 6.86 -4.44
CA ARG A 66 2.57 6.20 -4.39
C ARG A 66 2.44 4.68 -4.29
N LYS A 67 1.52 4.19 -3.44
CA LYS A 67 1.23 2.77 -3.30
C LYS A 67 0.68 2.17 -4.61
N ALA A 68 -0.26 2.85 -5.26
CA ALA A 68 -0.85 2.37 -6.52
C ALA A 68 0.19 2.25 -7.65
N ILE A 69 1.05 3.27 -7.81
CA ILE A 69 2.13 3.27 -8.81
C ILE A 69 3.13 2.13 -8.52
N TRP A 70 3.50 1.95 -7.26
CA TRP A 70 4.39 0.86 -6.85
C TRP A 70 3.79 -0.52 -7.16
N LEU A 71 2.51 -0.74 -6.85
CA LEU A 71 1.82 -2.00 -7.13
C LEU A 71 1.63 -2.28 -8.62
N LEU A 72 1.41 -1.24 -9.42
CA LEU A 72 1.25 -1.36 -10.87
C LEU A 72 2.52 -1.93 -11.53
N THR A 73 3.68 -1.50 -11.03
CA THR A 73 5.01 -1.85 -11.57
C THR A 73 5.60 -3.10 -10.94
N HIS A 74 5.27 -3.39 -9.68
CA HIS A 74 5.78 -4.52 -8.90
C HIS A 74 4.66 -5.53 -8.57
N LYS A 75 4.07 -6.12 -9.61
CA LYS A 75 2.92 -7.04 -9.52
C LYS A 75 3.16 -8.32 -8.68
N GLU A 76 4.40 -8.65 -8.29
CA GLU A 76 4.73 -10.01 -7.83
C GLU A 76 4.35 -10.34 -6.39
N GLU A 77 3.99 -9.41 -5.50
CA GLU A 77 3.91 -9.80 -4.07
C GLU A 77 2.59 -9.70 -3.31
N GLN A 78 1.50 -9.06 -3.77
CA GLN A 78 0.29 -9.02 -2.92
C GLN A 78 -1.03 -9.11 -3.69
N GLY A 79 -1.54 -10.34 -3.81
CA GLY A 79 -2.96 -10.62 -4.02
C GLY A 79 -3.78 -10.21 -2.80
N HIS A 80 -4.22 -8.95 -2.74
CA HIS A 80 -5.44 -8.55 -2.04
C HIS A 80 -5.88 -7.14 -2.51
N THR A 81 -6.55 -7.12 -3.66
CA THR A 81 -7.38 -6.00 -4.08
C THR A 81 -8.75 -6.11 -3.40
N ILE A 82 -9.10 -5.17 -2.51
CA ILE A 82 -10.39 -4.47 -2.55
C ILE A 82 -10.21 -3.07 -1.90
N PRO A 83 -10.35 -1.97 -2.64
CA PRO A 83 -10.81 -0.70 -2.10
C PRO A 83 -12.31 -0.57 -2.40
N VAL A 84 -13.17 -0.61 -1.38
CA VAL A 84 -14.58 -0.19 -1.52
C VAL A 84 -14.83 0.92 -0.51
N GLU A 85 -14.79 2.12 -1.07
CA GLU A 85 -15.76 3.21 -0.95
C GLU A 85 -16.29 3.55 0.44
N VAL A 86 -15.87 4.72 0.92
CA VAL A 86 -16.56 5.50 1.94
C VAL A 86 -17.91 5.96 1.36
N GLN A 87 -19.00 5.32 1.78
CA GLN A 87 -20.34 5.85 1.61
C GLN A 87 -20.89 6.24 2.98
N GLY A 88 -21.12 7.54 3.14
CA GLY A 88 -21.71 8.11 4.34
C GLY A 88 -23.22 7.90 4.44
N SER A 89 -23.69 8.13 5.66
CA SER A 89 -25.07 8.43 6.09
C SER A 89 -26.02 7.23 6.24
N SER A 90 -26.44 6.92 7.47
CA SER A 90 -27.61 7.53 8.14
C SER A 90 -27.88 6.82 9.49
N ALA A 91 -28.70 7.48 10.30
CA ALA A 91 -28.97 7.39 11.73
C ALA A 91 -29.51 6.07 12.34
N ASP A 92 -29.71 6.19 13.66
CA ASP A 92 -30.43 5.36 14.64
C ASP A 92 -29.59 4.27 15.35
N ASP A 93 -29.72 3.99 16.64
CA ASP A 93 -30.27 4.59 17.86
C ASP A 93 -29.90 3.58 18.97
N GLU A 94 -29.99 3.98 20.24
CA GLU A 94 -30.04 3.13 21.45
C GLU A 94 -28.74 2.49 22.02
N GLN A 95 -28.32 3.11 23.12
CA GLN A 95 -27.84 2.54 24.39
C GLN A 95 -27.49 1.04 24.46
N THR A 96 -26.28 0.74 24.91
CA THR A 96 -26.06 -0.31 25.90
C THR A 96 -24.86 0.02 26.78
N ASP A 97 -25.16 0.38 28.03
CA ASP A 97 -24.24 0.34 29.15
C ASP A 97 -23.81 -1.12 29.37
N SER A 98 -22.52 -1.39 29.25
CA SER A 98 -21.95 -2.60 29.81
C SER A 98 -20.52 -2.34 30.23
N SER A 99 -20.40 -1.90 31.48
CA SER A 99 -19.21 -2.07 32.31
C SER A 99 -18.65 -3.50 32.16
N LYS A 100 -17.47 -3.62 31.56
CA LYS A 100 -16.58 -4.76 31.78
C LYS A 100 -15.16 -4.23 31.95
N GLN A 101 -14.72 -4.28 33.21
CA GLN A 101 -13.31 -4.34 33.55
C GLN A 101 -12.79 -5.66 32.97
N ASP A 102 -11.89 -5.59 31.99
CA ASP A 102 -11.07 -6.72 31.60
C ASP A 102 -9.60 -6.32 31.74
N ASP A 103 -8.91 -7.12 32.55
CA ASP A 103 -7.50 -7.14 32.87
C ASP A 103 -6.61 -6.74 31.65
N PRO A 104 -5.70 -5.75 31.77
CA PRO A 104 -4.83 -5.37 30.67
C PRO A 104 -3.62 -6.31 30.60
N SER A 105 -3.85 -7.61 30.42
CA SER A 105 -2.81 -8.56 30.02
C SER A 105 -2.91 -8.82 28.51
N THR A 106 -2.67 -7.77 27.72
CA THR A 106 -2.50 -7.91 26.26
C THR A 106 -1.30 -7.06 25.88
N SER A 107 -0.18 -7.71 25.57
CA SER A 107 1.06 -7.07 25.13
C SER A 107 0.77 -6.13 23.93
N LYS A 108 0.66 -4.82 24.18
CA LYS A 108 0.32 -3.77 23.19
C LYS A 108 1.51 -3.33 22.33
N PHE A 109 2.65 -3.97 22.53
CA PHE A 109 3.92 -3.61 21.93
C PHE A 109 4.16 -4.47 20.69
N LEU A 110 4.18 -3.84 19.52
CA LEU A 110 4.66 -4.47 18.29
C LEU A 110 6.17 -4.27 18.21
N LYS A 111 6.91 -5.37 18.34
CA LYS A 111 8.37 -5.37 18.21
C LYS A 111 8.77 -5.43 16.73
N LEU A 112 8.83 -4.27 16.10
CA LEU A 112 9.45 -4.06 14.80
C LEU A 112 10.96 -3.78 14.98
N PRO A 113 11.82 -3.98 13.96
CA PRO A 113 13.22 -3.55 14.04
C PRO A 113 13.27 -2.02 14.14
N SER A 114 13.32 -1.52 15.38
CA SER A 114 13.44 -0.11 15.84
C SER A 114 12.75 0.97 14.98
N PRO A 115 11.75 1.72 15.52
CA PRO A 115 11.33 1.81 16.92
C PRO A 115 10.19 0.85 17.31
N GLU A 116 9.98 0.72 18.61
CA GLU A 116 8.87 -0.03 19.20
C GLU A 116 7.58 0.82 19.14
N TYR A 117 6.50 0.22 18.66
CA TYR A 117 5.21 0.91 18.54
C TYR A 117 4.23 0.35 19.56
N VAL A 118 3.50 1.25 20.22
CA VAL A 118 2.35 0.93 21.06
C VAL A 118 1.09 1.19 20.24
N LEU A 119 0.26 0.17 20.08
CA LEU A 119 -1.02 0.31 19.39
C LEU A 119 -2.11 0.61 20.41
N PHE A 120 -2.85 1.69 20.16
CA PHE A 120 -4.08 2.01 20.85
C PHE A 120 -5.24 1.85 19.88
N THR A 121 -6.34 1.27 20.36
CA THR A 121 -7.62 1.27 19.65
C THR A 121 -8.26 2.66 19.72
N ASP A 122 -9.16 2.96 18.77
CA ASP A 122 -9.89 4.23 18.76
C ASP A 122 -10.69 4.44 20.06
N SER A 123 -11.25 3.38 20.63
CA SER A 123 -11.98 3.43 21.90
C SER A 123 -11.08 3.84 23.08
N GLU A 124 -9.84 3.32 23.14
CA GLU A 124 -8.88 3.71 24.18
C GLU A 124 -8.49 5.18 24.05
N LEU A 125 -8.23 5.66 22.83
CA LEU A 125 -7.89 7.06 22.58
C LEU A 125 -9.05 7.98 22.94
N GLN A 126 -10.28 7.61 22.60
CA GLN A 126 -11.47 8.38 22.96
C GLN A 126 -11.68 8.42 24.48
N HIS A 127 -11.46 7.31 25.18
CA HIS A 127 -11.56 7.23 26.62
C HIS A 127 -10.54 8.14 27.31
N MET A 128 -9.27 8.08 26.89
CA MET A 128 -8.21 8.95 27.41
C MET A 128 -8.47 10.43 27.13
N ARG A 129 -8.98 10.75 25.94
CA ARG A 129 -9.37 12.12 25.59
C ARG A 129 -10.49 12.64 26.49
N ARG A 130 -11.54 11.83 26.72
CA ARG A 130 -12.67 12.19 27.58
C ARG A 130 -12.22 12.48 29.02
N THR A 131 -11.46 11.55 29.60
CA THR A 131 -10.94 11.70 30.97
C THR A 131 -10.04 12.91 31.14
N TYR A 132 -9.19 13.22 30.16
CA TYR A 132 -8.37 14.43 30.17
C TYR A 132 -9.20 15.71 30.24
N PHE A 133 -10.22 15.85 29.38
CA PHE A 133 -11.04 17.07 29.36
C PHE A 133 -11.97 17.17 30.59
N GLU A 134 -12.41 16.05 31.16
CA GLU A 134 -13.16 16.06 32.42
C GLU A 134 -12.30 16.53 33.59
N GLN A 135 -11.05 16.08 33.65
CA GLN A 135 -10.09 16.51 34.69
C GLN A 135 -9.73 18.00 34.58
N GLN A 136 -9.67 18.55 33.36
CA GLN A 136 -9.40 19.99 33.15
C GLN A 136 -10.59 20.90 33.44
N ARG A 137 -11.77 20.34 33.72
CA ARG A 137 -12.98 21.12 34.02
C ARG A 137 -13.10 21.48 35.51
N LEU A 138 -12.19 21.00 36.35
CA LEU A 138 -12.06 21.28 37.78
C LEU A 138 -10.96 22.32 38.03
#